data_AF-A0A1J5BJW4-F1
#
_entry.id   AF-A0A1J5BJW4-F1
#
_cell.length_a   1.000
_cell.length_b   1.000
_cell.length_c   1.000
_cell.angle_alpha   90.00
_cell.angle_beta   90.00
_cell.angle_gamma   90.00
#
_symmetry.space_group_name_H-M   'P 1'
#
loop_
_entity.id
_entity.type
_entity.pdbx_description
1 polymer ?
#
loop_
_entity_poly.entity_id
_entity_poly.type
_entity_poly.pdbx_seq_one_letter_code
_entity_poly.pdbx_strand_id
1 'polypeptide(L)'
;MRDLRPLVAAVQRNCDIADARHARDMTMCNYLLGMREYYAWEAGVPCGQAPGREELSRWLTEREAHWAQLEDADYASLPVAGGMVEPFEASEANRALLPDGLVYGAGIGRFGRPHFFLARLAARERREGLEVLVAGCEYARDMSATVAALQGDAILVRRDVLSRWLWEKYEAWSNRRPDGALKAALDHYRFTGDAAAALARMTEGEAETLVLHELGEARAGALLGPAWERMLAGMDRRAEVLARAVRDDLADCLSTLPALLRRDAQPSLHFFFSNFDGMRRVLFPSLARAYRAWSASGETGALLEAIEAGAAHWLAQARRILALHAAGDGAIAALGAGEPPAIAL
;
A
#
# COMPACT_ATOMS: atom_id res chain seq x y z
N MET A 1 26.64 6.30 19.85
CA MET A 1 25.40 5.65 19.42
C MET A 1 24.29 6.10 20.35
N ARG A 2 23.25 6.75 19.80
CA ARG A 2 22.04 7.10 20.56
C ARG A 2 21.37 5.83 21.07
N ASP A 3 20.82 5.87 22.28
CA ASP A 3 19.93 4.81 22.75
C ASP A 3 18.61 4.90 21.97
N LEU A 4 18.35 3.93 21.08
CA LEU A 4 17.15 3.89 20.25
C LEU A 4 15.93 3.36 21.01
N ARG A 5 16.12 2.71 22.17
CA ARG A 5 15.05 2.03 22.90
C ARG A 5 13.87 2.96 23.26
N PRO A 6 14.08 4.20 23.75
CA PRO A 6 12.97 5.09 24.06
C PRO A 6 12.14 5.48 22.84
N LEU A 7 12.80 5.73 21.70
CA LEU A 7 12.13 6.07 20.45
C LEU A 7 11.34 4.87 19.91
N VAL A 8 11.97 3.69 19.86
CA VAL A 8 11.32 2.44 19.43
C VAL A 8 10.08 2.15 20.29
N ALA A 9 10.20 2.28 21.61
CA ALA A 9 9.08 2.06 22.53
C ALA A 9 7.94 3.09 22.32
N ALA A 10 8.26 4.38 22.09
CA ALA A 10 7.25 5.40 21.81
C ALA A 10 6.51 5.13 20.50
N VAL A 11 7.23 4.77 19.43
CA VAL A 11 6.63 4.44 18.14
C VAL A 11 5.78 3.17 18.25
N GLN A 12 6.30 2.11 18.86
CA GLN A 12 5.56 0.85 19.02
C GLN A 12 4.31 1.04 19.88
N ARG A 13 4.36 1.89 20.91
CA ARG A 13 3.17 2.27 21.69
C ARG A 13 2.10 2.90 20.80
N ASN A 14 2.48 3.81 19.90
CA ASN A 14 1.53 4.43 18.98
C ASN A 14 0.94 3.44 17.99
N CYS A 15 1.75 2.49 17.48
CA CYS A 15 1.28 1.36 16.67
C CYS A 15 0.24 0.53 17.45
N ASP A 16 0.56 0.17 18.70
CA ASP A 16 -0.33 -0.64 19.54
C ASP A 16 -1.64 0.07 19.88
N ILE A 17 -1.62 1.39 20.11
CA ILE A 17 -2.84 2.18 20.32
C ILE A 17 -3.70 2.20 19.05
N ALA A 18 -3.07 2.39 17.88
CA ALA A 18 -3.78 2.38 16.60
C ALA A 18 -4.41 1.01 16.32
N ASP A 19 -3.67 -0.08 16.58
CA ASP A 19 -4.19 -1.44 16.41
C ASP A 19 -5.28 -1.77 17.42
N ALA A 20 -5.13 -1.40 18.70
CA ALA A 20 -6.15 -1.61 19.72
C ALA A 20 -7.50 -1.01 19.33
N ARG A 21 -7.48 0.20 18.75
CA ARG A 21 -8.68 0.92 18.30
C ARG A 21 -9.32 0.34 17.05
N HIS A 22 -8.53 -0.24 16.14
CA HIS A 22 -8.97 -0.56 14.78
C HIS A 22 -8.93 -2.05 14.41
N ALA A 23 -8.29 -2.91 15.20
CA ALA A 23 -8.20 -4.33 14.88
C ALA A 23 -9.58 -5.01 14.79
N ARG A 24 -10.55 -4.54 15.57
CA ARG A 24 -11.94 -5.03 15.57
C ARG A 24 -12.74 -4.64 14.32
N ASP A 25 -12.23 -3.74 13.47
CA ASP A 25 -12.83 -3.40 12.18
C ASP A 25 -12.66 -4.52 11.13
N MET A 26 -11.76 -5.47 11.38
CA MET A 26 -11.45 -6.58 10.48
C MET A 26 -12.45 -7.73 10.61
N THR A 27 -12.62 -8.49 9.52
CA THR A 27 -13.26 -9.80 9.61
C THR A 27 -12.34 -10.76 10.37
N MET A 28 -12.92 -11.74 11.06
CA MET A 28 -12.17 -12.72 11.88
C MET A 28 -11.02 -13.38 11.10
N CYS A 29 -11.26 -13.79 9.85
CA CYS A 29 -10.21 -14.41 9.03
C CYS A 29 -9.05 -13.46 8.74
N ASN A 30 -9.33 -12.20 8.41
CA ASN A 30 -8.30 -11.20 8.13
C ASN A 30 -7.53 -10.84 9.40
N TYR A 31 -8.23 -10.72 10.53
CA TYR A 31 -7.63 -10.49 11.83
C TYR A 31 -6.63 -11.59 12.20
N LEU A 32 -7.04 -12.87 12.11
CA LEU A 32 -6.16 -14.00 12.46
C LEU A 32 -4.95 -14.12 11.53
N LEU A 33 -5.12 -13.86 10.24
CA LEU A 33 -3.99 -13.81 9.30
C LEU A 33 -3.03 -12.66 9.63
N GLY A 34 -3.56 -11.47 9.91
CA GLY A 34 -2.78 -10.30 10.30
C GLY A 34 -2.01 -10.53 11.61
N MET A 35 -2.65 -11.11 12.63
CA MET A 35 -1.98 -11.42 13.90
C MET A 35 -0.89 -12.47 13.74
N ARG A 36 -1.11 -13.49 12.90
CA ARG A 36 -0.09 -14.51 12.60
C ARG A 36 1.13 -13.90 11.92
N GLU A 37 0.93 -13.02 10.94
CA GLU A 37 2.04 -12.30 10.32
C GLU A 37 2.73 -11.41 11.35
N TYR A 38 1.96 -10.67 12.15
CA TYR A 38 2.52 -9.69 13.07
C TYR A 38 3.41 -10.36 14.12
N TYR A 39 2.99 -11.51 14.64
CA TYR A 39 3.84 -12.38 15.44
C TYR A 39 5.10 -12.84 14.68
N ALA A 40 4.95 -13.30 13.43
CA ALA A 40 6.09 -13.77 12.64
C ALA A 40 7.12 -12.66 12.38
N TRP A 41 6.69 -11.40 12.27
CA TRP A 41 7.60 -10.26 12.25
C TRP A 41 8.27 -10.04 13.62
N GLU A 42 7.48 -9.93 14.69
CA GLU A 42 7.99 -9.61 16.04
C GLU A 42 8.98 -10.67 16.55
N ALA A 43 8.69 -11.95 16.31
CA ALA A 43 9.54 -13.08 16.68
C ALA A 43 10.69 -13.33 15.70
N GLY A 44 10.81 -12.55 14.62
CA GLY A 44 11.87 -12.71 13.63
C GLY A 44 11.78 -14.00 12.81
N VAL A 45 10.59 -14.57 12.67
CA VAL A 45 10.35 -15.79 11.88
C VAL A 45 10.59 -15.48 10.40
N PRO A 46 11.51 -16.20 9.72
CA PRO A 46 11.76 -16.02 8.29
C PRO A 46 10.56 -16.41 7.41
N CYS A 47 10.47 -15.79 6.23
CA CYS A 47 9.52 -16.21 5.20
C CYS A 47 9.69 -17.71 4.88
N GLY A 48 8.59 -18.45 4.86
CA GLY A 48 8.54 -19.89 4.60
C GLY A 48 8.72 -20.78 5.83
N GLN A 49 8.86 -20.19 7.01
CA GLN A 49 8.78 -20.91 8.28
C GLN A 49 7.44 -20.61 8.95
N ALA A 50 6.74 -21.66 9.37
CA ALA A 50 5.50 -21.51 10.12
C ALA A 50 5.81 -21.16 11.59
N PRO A 51 5.08 -20.21 12.20
CA PRO A 51 5.23 -19.92 13.62
C PRO A 51 4.82 -21.13 14.48
N GLY A 52 5.46 -21.29 15.65
CA GLY A 52 5.09 -22.31 16.63
C GLY A 52 3.67 -22.09 17.14
N ARG A 53 2.81 -23.11 17.06
CA ARG A 53 1.37 -22.96 17.40
C ARG A 53 1.12 -22.52 18.84
N GLU A 54 1.84 -23.11 19.80
CA GLU A 54 1.68 -22.80 21.22
C GLU A 54 2.20 -21.40 21.55
N GLU A 55 3.32 -21.00 20.95
CA GLU A 55 3.94 -19.68 21.13
C GLU A 55 3.05 -18.59 20.54
N LEU A 56 2.56 -18.80 19.31
CA LEU A 56 1.60 -17.90 18.68
C LEU A 56 0.33 -17.77 19.52
N SER A 57 -0.22 -18.88 20.02
CA SER A 57 -1.44 -18.84 20.84
C SER A 57 -1.23 -18.06 22.13
N ARG A 58 -0.08 -18.20 22.79
CA ARG A 58 0.25 -17.46 24.01
C ARG A 58 0.43 -15.97 23.71
N TRP A 59 1.20 -15.65 22.67
CA TRP A 59 1.44 -14.28 22.23
C TRP A 59 0.15 -13.57 21.84
N LEU A 60 -0.78 -14.26 21.16
CA LEU A 60 -2.10 -13.71 20.80
C LEU A 60 -2.85 -13.23 22.06
N THR A 61 -2.92 -14.07 23.09
CA THR A 61 -3.59 -13.74 24.35
C THR A 61 -2.91 -12.56 25.06
N GLU A 62 -1.58 -12.54 25.09
CA GLU A 62 -0.80 -11.45 25.70
C GLU A 62 -1.00 -10.12 24.94
N ARG A 63 -0.98 -10.17 23.61
CA ARG A 63 -1.17 -9.01 22.73
C ARG A 63 -2.57 -8.42 22.86
N GLU A 64 -3.61 -9.26 22.88
CA GLU A 64 -4.99 -8.82 23.08
C GLU A 64 -5.19 -8.20 24.48
N ALA A 65 -4.63 -8.81 25.52
CA ALA A 65 -4.69 -8.27 26.88
C ALA A 65 -3.96 -6.92 27.02
N HIS A 66 -2.87 -6.73 26.28
CA HIS A 66 -2.14 -5.46 26.20
C HIS A 66 -2.95 -4.39 25.46
N TRP A 67 -3.48 -4.72 24.27
CA TRP A 67 -4.29 -3.78 23.50
C TRP A 67 -5.56 -3.33 24.22
N ALA A 68 -6.20 -4.23 24.98
CA ALA A 68 -7.36 -3.87 25.80
C ALA A 68 -7.06 -2.76 26.83
N GLN A 69 -5.80 -2.56 27.22
CA GLN A 69 -5.38 -1.49 28.14
C GLN A 69 -5.07 -0.17 27.43
N LEU A 70 -5.03 -0.15 26.10
CA LEU A 70 -4.58 0.98 25.29
C LEU A 70 -5.68 1.63 24.45
N GLU A 71 -6.88 1.06 24.38
CA GLU A 71 -7.98 1.57 23.54
C GLU A 71 -8.25 3.07 23.78
N ASP A 72 -8.22 3.50 25.04
CA ASP A 72 -8.48 4.88 25.46
C ASP A 72 -7.21 5.73 25.67
N ALA A 73 -6.01 5.20 25.35
CA ALA A 73 -4.75 5.89 25.60
C ALA A 73 -4.42 6.93 24.52
N ASP A 74 -3.83 8.07 24.90
CA ASP A 74 -3.34 9.05 23.94
C ASP A 74 -2.05 8.59 23.25
N TYR A 75 -1.87 9.03 22.00
CA TYR A 75 -0.61 8.83 21.28
C TYR A 75 0.51 9.60 21.98
N ALA A 76 1.69 8.97 22.06
CA ALA A 76 2.87 9.53 22.69
C ALA A 76 3.71 10.33 21.69
N SER A 77 4.22 11.49 22.12
CA SER A 77 5.23 12.24 21.37
C SER A 77 6.56 11.47 21.30
N LEU A 78 7.32 11.70 20.24
CA LEU A 78 8.51 10.96 19.86
C LEU A 78 9.78 11.63 20.41
N PRO A 79 10.61 10.94 21.20
CA PRO A 79 11.89 11.47 21.66
C PRO A 79 12.93 11.41 20.53
N VAL A 80 13.26 12.54 19.90
CA VAL A 80 14.24 12.65 18.81
C VAL A 80 15.36 13.65 19.14
N ALA A 81 16.34 13.82 18.24
CA ALA A 81 17.31 14.92 18.38
C ALA A 81 16.60 16.26 18.37
N GLY A 82 16.77 17.04 19.43
CA GLY A 82 16.21 18.39 19.51
C GLY A 82 14.90 18.49 20.30
N GLY A 83 14.31 17.38 20.76
CA GLY A 83 13.18 17.42 21.68
C GLY A 83 12.16 16.31 21.48
N MET A 84 10.92 16.62 21.87
CA MET A 84 9.75 15.77 21.68
C MET A 84 9.00 16.27 20.45
N VAL A 85 8.68 15.36 19.51
CA VAL A 85 7.93 15.66 18.28
C VAL A 85 6.57 14.99 18.34
N GLU A 86 5.53 15.68 17.90
CA GLU A 86 4.18 15.10 17.88
C GLU A 86 4.10 13.88 16.93
N PRO A 87 3.30 12.85 17.26
CA PRO A 87 3.35 11.55 16.57
C PRO A 87 2.98 11.63 15.09
N PHE A 88 2.19 12.60 14.65
CA PHE A 88 1.83 12.78 13.25
C PHE A 88 2.77 13.72 12.48
N GLU A 89 3.73 14.37 13.14
CA GLU A 89 4.69 15.30 12.52
C GLU A 89 5.88 14.52 11.90
N ALA A 90 5.58 13.63 10.96
CA ALA A 90 6.55 12.73 10.35
C ALA A 90 7.72 13.47 9.68
N SER A 91 7.42 14.60 9.01
CA SER A 91 8.44 15.45 8.38
C SER A 91 9.41 16.02 9.41
N GLU A 92 8.92 16.45 10.58
CA GLU A 92 9.77 16.97 11.63
C GLU A 92 10.63 15.86 12.26
N ALA A 93 10.03 14.71 12.55
CA ALA A 93 10.76 13.55 13.07
C ALA A 93 11.86 13.11 12.09
N ASN A 94 11.57 13.03 10.79
CA ASN A 94 12.54 12.61 9.78
C ASN A 94 13.70 13.59 9.59
N ARG A 95 13.53 14.90 9.81
CA ARG A 95 14.66 15.84 9.84
C ARG A 95 15.72 15.46 10.87
N ALA A 96 15.30 14.92 12.02
CA ALA A 96 16.18 14.47 13.08
C ALA A 96 16.70 13.04 12.88
N LEU A 97 15.93 12.17 12.21
CA LEU A 97 16.20 10.73 12.12
C LEU A 97 17.00 10.32 10.87
N LEU A 98 16.79 10.98 9.73
CA LEU A 98 17.48 10.65 8.48
C LEU A 98 19.01 10.72 8.58
N PRO A 99 19.63 11.71 9.28
CA PRO A 99 21.08 11.73 9.47
C PRO A 99 21.62 10.53 10.26
N ASP A 100 20.79 9.93 11.12
CA ASP A 100 21.13 8.73 11.91
C ASP A 100 20.86 7.43 11.13
N GLY A 101 20.45 7.51 9.86
CA GLY A 101 20.11 6.34 9.04
C GLY A 101 18.79 5.68 9.44
N LEU A 102 17.86 6.44 10.00
CA LEU A 102 16.53 6.01 10.40
C LEU A 102 15.45 6.73 9.58
N VAL A 103 14.31 6.08 9.42
CA VAL A 103 13.13 6.66 8.79
C VAL A 103 11.90 6.33 9.63
N TYR A 104 11.06 7.36 9.82
CA TYR A 104 9.78 7.30 10.49
C TYR A 104 8.67 7.58 9.50
N GLY A 105 7.56 6.87 9.61
CA GLY A 105 6.34 7.18 8.87
C GLY A 105 5.16 7.25 9.81
N ALA A 106 4.30 8.24 9.56
CA ALA A 106 3.07 8.44 10.29
C ALA A 106 2.00 9.06 9.40
N GLY A 107 0.76 8.60 9.51
CA GLY A 107 -0.34 9.15 8.73
C GLY A 107 -1.68 8.52 9.03
N ILE A 108 -2.70 9.03 8.34
CA ILE A 108 -4.07 8.51 8.40
C ILE A 108 -4.35 7.80 7.09
N GLY A 109 -4.57 6.49 7.19
CA GLY A 109 -4.91 5.62 6.09
C GLY A 109 -6.40 5.55 5.84
N ARG A 110 -6.79 4.48 5.15
CA ARG A 110 -8.18 4.19 4.79
C ARG A 110 -9.08 4.12 6.03
N PHE A 111 -10.30 4.63 5.92
CA PHE A 111 -11.30 4.64 6.99
C PHE A 111 -10.83 5.38 8.26
N GLY A 112 -9.91 6.33 8.12
CA GLY A 112 -9.42 7.14 9.23
C GLY A 112 -8.44 6.44 10.16
N ARG A 113 -7.93 5.27 9.78
CA ARG A 113 -7.03 4.48 10.63
C ARG A 113 -5.63 5.11 10.70
N PRO A 114 -5.10 5.41 11.90
CA PRO A 114 -3.71 5.85 12.06
C PRO A 114 -2.71 4.74 11.79
N HIS A 115 -1.57 5.11 11.23
CA HIS A 115 -0.45 4.21 10.93
C HIS A 115 0.86 4.82 11.41
N PHE A 116 1.72 3.99 11.98
CA PHE A 116 3.03 4.39 12.46
C PHE A 116 4.06 3.29 12.20
N PHE A 117 5.29 3.66 11.89
CA PHE A 117 6.41 2.73 11.89
C PHE A 117 7.75 3.45 12.06
N LEU A 118 8.76 2.72 12.50
CA LEU A 118 10.15 3.16 12.53
C LEU A 118 11.03 2.08 11.94
N ALA A 119 11.95 2.47 11.06
CA ALA A 119 12.83 1.54 10.39
C ALA A 119 14.23 2.12 10.17
N ARG A 120 15.18 1.24 9.87
CA ARG A 120 16.45 1.63 9.26
C ARG A 120 16.19 2.13 7.84
N LEU A 121 16.75 3.28 7.49
CA LEU A 121 16.75 3.79 6.12
C LEU A 121 17.66 2.89 5.26
N ALA A 122 17.09 2.27 4.24
CA ALA A 122 17.81 1.40 3.31
C ALA A 122 18.30 2.17 2.08
N ALA A 123 17.48 3.09 1.56
CA ALA A 123 17.82 3.95 0.44
C ALA A 123 17.06 5.27 0.52
N ARG A 124 17.65 6.32 -0.06
CA ARG A 124 17.05 7.64 -0.23
C ARG A 124 17.42 8.16 -1.60
N GLU A 125 16.43 8.62 -2.34
CA GLU A 125 16.62 9.30 -3.62
C GLU A 125 15.56 10.39 -3.81
N ARG A 126 15.66 11.15 -4.90
CA ARG A 126 14.69 12.19 -5.24
C ARG A 126 14.14 11.95 -6.64
N ARG A 127 12.82 11.92 -6.77
CA ARG A 127 12.13 11.72 -8.07
C ARG A 127 10.97 12.70 -8.18
N GLU A 128 10.93 13.44 -9.29
CA GLU A 128 9.83 14.40 -9.59
C GLU A 128 9.57 15.42 -8.46
N GLY A 129 10.62 15.81 -7.75
CA GLY A 129 10.54 16.75 -6.63
C GLY A 129 10.29 16.11 -5.27
N LEU A 130 9.82 14.86 -5.23
CA LEU A 130 9.52 14.08 -4.02
C LEU A 130 10.74 13.31 -3.52
N GLU A 131 10.86 13.15 -2.21
CA GLU A 131 11.83 12.23 -1.60
C GLU A 131 11.30 10.81 -1.64
N VAL A 132 12.06 9.85 -2.17
CA VAL A 132 11.73 8.43 -2.07
C VAL A 132 12.60 7.84 -0.98
N LEU A 133 11.95 7.34 0.07
CA LEU A 133 12.57 6.80 1.27
C LEU A 133 12.22 5.31 1.40
N VAL A 134 13.21 4.45 1.18
CA VAL A 134 13.04 3.00 1.31
C VAL A 134 13.40 2.60 2.73
N ALA A 135 12.40 2.15 3.48
CA ALA A 135 12.55 1.54 4.79
C ALA A 135 13.01 0.08 4.66
N GLY A 136 14.07 -0.27 5.40
CA GLY A 136 14.64 -1.60 5.47
C GLY A 136 14.06 -2.42 6.61
N CYS A 137 14.89 -2.75 7.60
CA CYS A 137 14.48 -3.48 8.80
C CYS A 137 13.66 -2.55 9.70
N GLU A 138 12.46 -2.99 10.07
CA GLU A 138 11.55 -2.23 10.93
C GLU A 138 11.82 -2.56 12.40
N TYR A 139 11.92 -1.51 13.22
CA TYR A 139 12.10 -1.60 14.67
C TYR A 139 10.79 -1.47 15.43
N ALA A 140 9.78 -0.85 14.82
CA ALA A 140 8.43 -0.75 15.32
C ALA A 140 7.46 -0.68 14.13
N ARG A 141 6.32 -1.36 14.21
CA ARG A 141 5.25 -1.31 13.21
C ARG A 141 3.89 -1.65 13.79
N ASP A 142 2.87 -1.22 13.09
CA ASP A 142 1.49 -1.70 13.25
C ASP A 142 1.30 -3.11 12.64
N MET A 143 0.26 -3.79 13.11
CA MET A 143 -0.20 -5.07 12.58
C MET A 143 -0.56 -4.93 11.10
N SER A 144 -1.30 -3.86 10.75
CA SER A 144 -1.72 -3.60 9.37
C SER A 144 -0.77 -2.67 8.67
N ALA A 145 0.36 -3.24 8.27
CA ALA A 145 1.41 -2.52 7.61
C ALA A 145 1.06 -2.23 6.14
N THR A 146 0.86 -0.95 5.81
CA THR A 146 0.81 -0.49 4.42
C THR A 146 2.18 -0.61 3.77
N VAL A 147 2.27 -1.10 2.53
CA VAL A 147 3.56 -1.38 1.89
C VAL A 147 4.27 -0.12 1.37
N ALA A 148 3.51 0.83 0.83
CA ALA A 148 4.01 2.13 0.40
C ALA A 148 2.94 3.21 0.61
N ALA A 149 3.38 4.45 0.77
CA ALA A 149 2.48 5.60 0.89
C ALA A 149 3.19 6.92 0.55
N LEU A 150 2.46 7.81 -0.11
CA LEU A 150 2.77 9.22 -0.20
C LEU A 150 2.41 9.95 1.12
N GLN A 151 3.40 10.53 1.78
CA GLN A 151 3.28 11.31 3.01
C GLN A 151 3.91 12.69 2.82
N GLY A 152 3.06 13.71 2.61
CA GLY A 152 3.53 15.05 2.25
C GLY A 152 4.35 15.01 0.96
N ASP A 153 5.60 15.45 1.03
CA ASP A 153 6.53 15.46 -0.10
C ASP A 153 7.45 14.22 -0.16
N ALA A 154 7.10 13.15 0.57
CA ALA A 154 7.88 11.92 0.62
C ALA A 154 7.06 10.68 0.24
N ILE A 155 7.64 9.81 -0.58
CA ILE A 155 7.17 8.46 -0.87
C ILE A 155 7.91 7.50 0.05
N LEU A 156 7.19 6.79 0.91
CA LEU A 156 7.76 5.75 1.77
C LEU A 156 7.50 4.39 1.16
N VAL A 157 8.53 3.55 1.08
CA VAL A 157 8.42 2.14 0.67
C VAL A 157 8.96 1.24 1.77
N ARG A 158 8.14 0.36 2.31
CA ARG A 158 8.47 -0.54 3.43
C ARG A 158 8.91 -1.90 2.88
N ARG A 159 10.21 -2.06 2.65
CA ARG A 159 10.77 -3.23 1.94
C ARG A 159 10.55 -4.55 2.66
N ASP A 160 10.67 -4.58 4.00
CA ASP A 160 10.44 -5.80 4.78
C ASP A 160 8.96 -6.23 4.71
N VAL A 161 8.04 -5.26 4.82
CA VAL A 161 6.59 -5.48 4.65
C VAL A 161 6.29 -5.99 3.24
N LEU A 162 6.87 -5.37 2.21
CA LEU A 162 6.71 -5.81 0.82
C LEU A 162 7.15 -7.28 0.66
N SER A 163 8.34 -7.63 1.13
CA SER A 163 8.87 -8.98 1.04
C SER A 163 7.95 -10.00 1.72
N ARG A 164 7.43 -9.68 2.90
CA ARG A 164 6.52 -10.58 3.63
C ARG A 164 5.18 -10.73 2.91
N TRP A 165 4.60 -9.64 2.42
CA TRP A 165 3.36 -9.67 1.64
C TRP A 165 3.49 -10.44 0.33
N LEU A 166 4.61 -10.29 -0.39
CA LEU A 166 4.92 -11.07 -1.59
C LEU A 166 5.03 -12.57 -1.27
N TRP A 167 5.66 -12.91 -0.14
CA TRP A 167 5.74 -14.29 0.32
C TRP A 167 4.35 -14.88 0.61
N GLU A 168 3.48 -14.15 1.31
CA GLU A 168 2.11 -14.60 1.59
C GLU A 168 1.32 -14.86 0.31
N LYS A 169 1.48 -14.00 -0.72
CA LYS A 169 0.89 -14.23 -2.05
C LYS A 169 1.42 -15.49 -2.71
N TYR A 170 2.73 -15.70 -2.68
CA TYR A 170 3.34 -16.91 -3.22
C TYR A 170 2.84 -18.16 -2.49
N GLU A 171 2.82 -18.14 -1.15
CA GLU A 171 2.34 -19.26 -0.32
C GLU A 171 0.88 -19.58 -0.64
N ALA A 172 0.01 -18.57 -0.66
CA ALA A 172 -1.40 -18.74 -1.00
C ALA A 172 -1.60 -19.33 -2.42
N TRP A 173 -0.83 -18.86 -3.41
CA TRP A 173 -0.83 -19.41 -4.75
C TRP A 173 -0.32 -20.85 -4.79
N SER A 174 0.77 -21.16 -4.08
CA SER A 174 1.47 -22.45 -4.13
C SER A 174 0.59 -23.65 -3.72
N ASN A 175 -0.45 -23.41 -2.92
CA ASN A 175 -1.42 -24.41 -2.47
C ASN A 175 -2.28 -25.00 -3.60
N ARG A 176 -2.64 -24.19 -4.60
CA ARG A 176 -3.54 -24.60 -5.70
C ARG A 176 -2.92 -24.42 -7.09
N ARG A 177 -1.88 -23.58 -7.19
CA ARG A 177 -1.15 -23.20 -8.40
C ARG A 177 -2.07 -22.86 -9.58
N PRO A 178 -3.10 -22.02 -9.38
CA PRO A 178 -3.98 -21.64 -10.48
C PRO A 178 -3.18 -20.90 -11.56
N ASP A 179 -3.57 -21.08 -12.82
CA ASP A 179 -3.09 -20.27 -13.93
C ASP A 179 -3.54 -18.81 -13.80
N GLY A 180 -2.87 -17.93 -14.54
CA GLY A 180 -3.22 -16.50 -14.63
C GLY A 180 -2.05 -15.57 -14.36
N ALA A 181 -2.37 -14.30 -14.12
CA ALA A 181 -1.39 -13.21 -14.02
C ALA A 181 -0.35 -13.43 -12.91
N LEU A 182 -0.79 -13.92 -11.73
CA LEU A 182 0.15 -14.20 -10.63
C LEU A 182 1.13 -15.32 -11.00
N LYS A 183 0.64 -16.41 -11.60
CA LYS A 183 1.52 -17.49 -12.07
C LYS A 183 2.55 -16.97 -13.07
N ALA A 184 2.11 -16.19 -14.07
CA ALA A 184 3.02 -15.60 -15.05
C ALA A 184 4.11 -14.75 -14.37
N ALA A 185 3.75 -13.87 -13.44
CA ALA A 185 4.72 -13.08 -12.67
C ALA A 185 5.70 -13.98 -11.88
N LEU A 186 5.21 -14.99 -11.15
CA LEU A 186 6.04 -15.90 -10.36
C LEU A 186 6.99 -16.74 -11.23
N ASP A 187 6.55 -17.16 -12.42
CA ASP A 187 7.38 -17.88 -13.40
C ASP A 187 8.51 -16.98 -13.91
N HIS A 188 8.20 -15.71 -14.23
CA HIS A 188 9.20 -14.72 -14.64
C HIS A 188 10.26 -14.47 -13.54
N TYR A 189 9.83 -14.36 -12.28
CA TYR A 189 10.73 -14.20 -11.14
C TYR A 189 11.46 -15.50 -10.74
N ARG A 190 11.09 -16.64 -11.34
CA ARG A 190 11.68 -17.97 -11.12
C ARG A 190 11.57 -18.45 -9.68
N PHE A 191 10.35 -18.43 -9.12
CA PHE A 191 10.08 -18.97 -7.78
C PHE A 191 10.31 -20.48 -7.68
N THR A 192 10.31 -21.20 -8.81
CA THR A 192 10.66 -22.62 -8.87
C THR A 192 12.19 -22.80 -8.75
N GLY A 193 12.64 -23.48 -7.69
CA GLY A 193 14.04 -23.86 -7.46
C GLY A 193 14.75 -23.05 -6.38
N ASP A 194 14.57 -21.72 -6.33
CA ASP A 194 15.12 -20.84 -5.28
C ASP A 194 14.13 -19.70 -4.96
N ALA A 195 13.18 -20.01 -4.09
CA ALA A 195 12.12 -19.08 -3.70
C ALA A 195 12.65 -17.88 -2.91
N ALA A 196 13.76 -18.04 -2.16
CA ALA A 196 14.35 -16.94 -1.39
C ALA A 196 14.98 -15.89 -2.31
N ALA A 197 15.78 -16.32 -3.29
CA ALA A 197 16.35 -15.41 -4.28
C ALA A 197 15.29 -14.82 -5.21
N ALA A 198 14.25 -15.59 -5.57
CA ALA A 198 13.12 -15.09 -6.34
C ALA A 198 12.35 -14.01 -5.59
N LEU A 199 12.10 -14.20 -4.29
CA LEU A 199 11.46 -13.22 -3.43
C LEU A 199 12.26 -11.92 -3.36
N ALA A 200 13.58 -12.00 -3.19
CA ALA A 200 14.45 -10.82 -3.15
C ALA A 200 14.39 -10.03 -4.46
N ARG A 201 14.44 -10.71 -5.62
CA ARG A 201 14.29 -10.05 -6.94
C ARG A 201 12.92 -9.42 -7.12
N MET A 202 11.86 -10.12 -6.71
CA MET A 202 10.49 -9.62 -6.81
C MET A 202 10.26 -8.42 -5.88
N THR A 203 10.85 -8.44 -4.69
CA THR A 203 10.77 -7.30 -3.75
C THR A 203 11.41 -6.06 -4.34
N GLU A 204 12.58 -6.17 -4.99
CA GLU A 204 13.21 -5.03 -5.65
C GLU A 204 12.39 -4.54 -6.86
N GLY A 205 11.93 -5.46 -7.71
CA GLY A 205 11.13 -5.11 -8.89
C GLY A 205 9.80 -4.46 -8.52
N GLU A 206 9.09 -5.00 -7.53
CA GLU A 206 7.77 -4.49 -7.14
C GLU A 206 7.86 -3.27 -6.20
N ALA A 207 8.99 -3.04 -5.53
CA ALA A 207 9.22 -1.77 -4.83
C ALA A 207 9.17 -0.60 -5.82
N GLU A 208 9.74 -0.76 -7.01
CA GLU A 208 9.67 0.23 -8.07
C GLU A 208 8.23 0.41 -8.60
N THR A 209 7.47 -0.67 -8.77
CA THR A 209 6.03 -0.58 -9.12
C THR A 209 5.27 0.27 -8.11
N LEU A 210 5.54 0.11 -6.81
CA LEU A 210 4.93 0.92 -5.76
C LEU A 210 5.37 2.38 -5.84
N VAL A 211 6.66 2.67 -6.03
CA VAL A 211 7.13 4.05 -6.24
C VAL A 211 6.40 4.71 -7.42
N LEU A 212 6.23 3.99 -8.52
CA LEU A 212 5.51 4.50 -9.69
C LEU A 212 4.03 4.79 -9.39
N HIS A 213 3.38 3.95 -8.58
CA HIS A 213 2.00 4.19 -8.12
C HIS A 213 1.91 5.44 -7.25
N GLU A 214 2.79 5.60 -6.26
CA GLU A 214 2.80 6.80 -5.39
C GLU A 214 3.15 8.08 -6.16
N LEU A 215 4.02 8.01 -7.17
CA LEU A 215 4.24 9.10 -8.13
C LEU A 215 2.96 9.43 -8.92
N GLY A 216 2.21 8.40 -9.32
CA GLY A 216 0.90 8.53 -9.94
C GLY A 216 -0.11 9.22 -9.02
N GLU A 217 -0.16 8.83 -7.74
CA GLU A 217 -1.02 9.44 -6.73
C GLU A 217 -0.66 10.92 -6.54
N ALA A 218 0.63 11.25 -6.47
CA ALA A 218 1.08 12.65 -6.37
C ALA A 218 0.62 13.49 -7.57
N ARG A 219 0.75 12.95 -8.80
CA ARG A 219 0.27 13.61 -10.02
C ARG A 219 -1.24 13.78 -10.02
N ALA A 220 -1.99 12.75 -9.63
CA ALA A 220 -3.43 12.82 -9.49
C ALA A 220 -3.84 13.88 -8.44
N GLY A 221 -3.17 13.89 -7.29
CA GLY A 221 -3.36 14.89 -6.23
C GLY A 221 -3.12 16.31 -6.71
N ALA A 222 -2.07 16.56 -7.50
CA ALA A 222 -1.80 17.86 -8.09
C ALA A 222 -2.92 18.33 -9.06
N LEU A 223 -3.54 17.39 -9.79
CA LEU A 223 -4.63 17.68 -10.72
C LEU A 223 -5.99 17.92 -10.04
N LEU A 224 -6.21 17.30 -8.88
CA LEU A 224 -7.48 17.34 -8.13
C LEU A 224 -7.48 18.39 -7.01
N GLY A 225 -6.29 18.73 -6.51
CA GLY A 225 -6.09 19.70 -5.43
C GLY A 225 -6.56 19.21 -4.06
N PRO A 226 -6.38 20.04 -3.01
CA PRO A 226 -6.64 19.64 -1.62
C PRO A 226 -8.13 19.44 -1.29
N ALA A 227 -9.04 19.78 -2.20
CA ALA A 227 -10.46 19.49 -2.06
C ALA A 227 -10.74 17.98 -2.07
N TRP A 228 -9.90 17.19 -2.75
CA TRP A 228 -10.04 15.75 -2.82
C TRP A 228 -9.86 15.08 -1.45
N GLU A 229 -8.77 15.38 -0.74
CA GLU A 229 -8.51 14.80 0.58
C GLU A 229 -9.56 15.24 1.62
N ARG A 230 -10.01 16.50 1.57
CA ARG A 230 -11.10 16.98 2.44
C ARG A 230 -12.41 16.24 2.19
N MET A 231 -12.73 15.98 0.93
CA MET A 231 -13.90 15.21 0.55
C MET A 231 -13.79 13.76 1.06
N LEU A 232 -12.65 13.09 0.82
CA LEU A 232 -12.43 11.71 1.28
C LEU A 232 -12.61 11.57 2.80
N ALA A 233 -12.13 12.54 3.58
CA ALA A 233 -12.24 12.52 5.04
C ALA A 233 -13.69 12.54 5.56
N GLY A 234 -14.64 13.02 4.76
CA GLY A 234 -16.08 13.07 5.10
C GLY A 234 -16.93 11.97 4.48
N MET A 235 -16.34 11.05 3.71
CA MET A 235 -17.07 9.99 3.03
C MET A 235 -17.40 8.82 3.95
N ASP A 236 -18.53 8.16 3.71
CA ASP A 236 -18.76 6.82 4.28
C ASP A 236 -17.81 5.78 3.67
N ARG A 237 -17.76 4.59 4.26
CA ARG A 237 -16.83 3.54 3.81
C ARG A 237 -17.00 3.16 2.34
N ARG A 238 -18.24 3.04 1.84
CA ARG A 238 -18.50 2.59 0.45
C ARG A 238 -18.09 3.67 -0.54
N ALA A 239 -18.45 4.90 -0.21
CA ALA A 239 -18.06 6.10 -0.91
C ALA A 239 -16.54 6.23 -1.05
N GLU A 240 -15.81 6.07 0.06
CA GLU A 240 -14.36 6.13 0.08
C GLU A 240 -13.73 5.04 -0.81
N VAL A 241 -14.26 3.80 -0.79
CA VAL A 241 -13.75 2.71 -1.65
C VAL A 241 -13.81 3.09 -3.13
N LEU A 242 -14.96 3.62 -3.57
CA LEU A 242 -15.16 3.97 -4.96
C LEU A 242 -14.30 5.16 -5.37
N ALA A 243 -14.27 6.22 -4.56
CA ALA A 243 -13.48 7.41 -4.85
C ALA A 243 -11.98 7.08 -4.92
N ARG A 244 -11.46 6.29 -3.97
CA ARG A 244 -10.06 5.82 -4.01
C ARG A 244 -9.79 4.99 -5.26
N ALA A 245 -10.64 4.04 -5.61
CA ALA A 245 -10.45 3.25 -6.83
C ALA A 245 -10.34 4.12 -8.10
N VAL A 246 -11.16 5.16 -8.21
CA VAL A 246 -11.06 6.13 -9.32
C VAL A 246 -9.73 6.89 -9.32
N ARG A 247 -9.24 7.31 -8.14
CA ARG A 247 -7.92 7.96 -8.03
C ARG A 247 -6.79 6.99 -8.35
N ASP A 248 -6.86 5.77 -7.86
CA ASP A 248 -5.83 4.74 -8.08
C ASP A 248 -5.74 4.39 -9.57
N ASP A 249 -6.87 4.20 -10.25
CA ASP A 249 -6.88 3.95 -11.70
C ASP A 249 -6.35 5.16 -12.50
N LEU A 250 -6.61 6.39 -12.04
CA LEU A 250 -5.97 7.58 -12.61
C LEU A 250 -4.45 7.57 -12.38
N ALA A 251 -4.01 7.32 -11.15
CA ALA A 251 -2.60 7.28 -10.78
C ALA A 251 -1.82 6.27 -11.64
N ASP A 252 -2.38 5.07 -11.80
CA ASP A 252 -1.75 4.01 -12.60
C ASP A 252 -1.71 4.33 -14.09
N CYS A 253 -2.73 4.99 -14.63
CA CYS A 253 -2.73 5.46 -16.01
C CYS A 253 -1.76 6.64 -16.23
N LEU A 254 -1.53 7.48 -15.22
CA LEU A 254 -0.61 8.61 -15.31
C LEU A 254 0.85 8.20 -15.16
N SER A 255 1.15 7.14 -14.41
CA SER A 255 2.52 6.81 -14.01
C SER A 255 2.85 5.32 -14.15
N THR A 256 2.22 4.46 -13.36
CA THR A 256 2.56 3.03 -13.22
C THR A 256 2.60 2.30 -14.56
N LEU A 257 1.47 2.19 -15.24
CA LEU A 257 1.33 1.39 -16.44
C LEU A 257 2.15 1.93 -17.63
N PRO A 258 2.16 3.24 -17.92
CA PRO A 258 3.06 3.78 -18.95
C PRO A 258 4.54 3.51 -18.67
N ALA A 259 4.98 3.60 -17.41
CA ALA A 259 6.37 3.35 -17.06
C ALA A 259 6.73 1.87 -17.17
N LEU A 260 5.86 0.96 -16.71
CA LEU A 260 6.07 -0.48 -16.84
C LEU A 260 6.15 -0.92 -18.32
N LEU A 261 5.29 -0.39 -19.19
CA LEU A 261 5.33 -0.68 -20.63
C LEU A 261 6.60 -0.14 -21.30
N ARG A 262 6.97 1.13 -21.03
CA ARG A 262 8.20 1.73 -21.60
C ARG A 262 9.47 0.98 -21.21
N ARG A 263 9.47 0.33 -20.05
CA ARG A 263 10.60 -0.44 -19.52
C ARG A 263 10.59 -1.92 -19.93
N ASP A 264 9.57 -2.35 -20.67
CA ASP A 264 9.29 -3.77 -20.93
C ASP A 264 9.32 -4.62 -19.65
N ALA A 265 8.73 -4.09 -18.58
CA ALA A 265 8.71 -4.72 -17.26
C ALA A 265 7.61 -5.79 -17.17
N GLN A 266 7.67 -6.79 -18.04
CA GLN A 266 6.67 -7.87 -18.14
C GLN A 266 6.33 -8.56 -16.80
N PRO A 267 7.31 -8.91 -15.94
CA PRO A 267 7.01 -9.55 -14.66
C PRO A 267 6.11 -8.67 -13.78
N SER A 268 6.40 -7.38 -13.74
CA SER A 268 5.64 -6.39 -12.96
C SER A 268 4.31 -6.02 -13.59
N LEU A 269 4.17 -6.07 -14.93
CA LEU A 269 2.86 -5.97 -15.59
C LEU A 269 1.96 -7.14 -15.19
N HIS A 270 2.46 -8.37 -15.26
CA HIS A 270 1.72 -9.54 -14.78
C HIS A 270 1.38 -9.41 -13.30
N PHE A 271 2.32 -8.93 -12.47
CA PHE A 271 2.06 -8.74 -11.05
C PHE A 271 1.00 -7.66 -10.79
N PHE A 272 1.08 -6.51 -11.47
CA PHE A 272 0.07 -5.46 -11.42
C PHE A 272 -1.31 -6.04 -11.72
N PHE A 273 -1.46 -6.77 -12.82
CA PHE A 273 -2.75 -7.35 -13.22
C PHE A 273 -3.22 -8.49 -12.31
N SER A 274 -2.32 -9.13 -11.56
CA SER A 274 -2.69 -10.07 -10.49
C SER A 274 -3.30 -9.38 -9.27
N ASN A 275 -3.00 -8.09 -9.06
CA ASN A 275 -3.52 -7.23 -8.00
C ASN A 275 -4.57 -6.22 -8.51
N PHE A 276 -4.88 -6.26 -9.80
CA PHE A 276 -5.93 -5.45 -10.39
C PHE A 276 -7.28 -6.14 -10.12
N ASP A 277 -7.83 -5.87 -8.95
CA ASP A 277 -9.04 -6.50 -8.43
C ASP A 277 -10.03 -5.47 -7.85
N GLY A 278 -11.00 -5.96 -7.08
CA GLY A 278 -11.96 -5.12 -6.37
C GLY A 278 -12.67 -4.11 -7.27
N MET A 279 -12.82 -2.88 -6.75
CA MET A 279 -13.54 -1.81 -7.45
C MET A 279 -12.78 -1.31 -8.68
N ARG A 280 -11.45 -1.25 -8.63
CA ARG A 280 -10.60 -0.85 -9.77
C ARG A 280 -10.89 -1.70 -11.02
N ARG A 281 -10.89 -3.03 -10.85
CA ARG A 281 -11.23 -3.94 -11.96
C ARG A 281 -12.69 -3.84 -12.42
N VAL A 282 -13.62 -3.62 -11.49
CA VAL A 282 -15.05 -3.48 -11.82
C VAL A 282 -15.29 -2.23 -12.66
N LEU A 283 -14.65 -1.12 -12.31
CA LEU A 283 -14.79 0.17 -12.98
C LEU A 283 -14.06 0.20 -14.33
N PHE A 284 -12.97 -0.55 -14.50
CA PHE A 284 -12.11 -0.44 -15.67
C PHE A 284 -11.94 -1.76 -16.46
N PRO A 285 -13.04 -2.33 -17.00
CA PRO A 285 -13.02 -3.61 -17.71
C PRO A 285 -12.26 -3.58 -19.05
N SER A 286 -12.13 -2.41 -19.68
CA SER A 286 -11.34 -2.25 -20.91
C SER A 286 -9.86 -2.54 -20.67
N LEU A 287 -9.30 -2.09 -19.55
CA LEU A 287 -7.92 -2.39 -19.17
C LEU A 287 -7.71 -3.90 -18.98
N ALA A 288 -8.66 -4.59 -18.34
CA ALA A 288 -8.60 -6.05 -18.18
C ALA A 288 -8.66 -6.80 -19.52
N ARG A 289 -9.41 -6.29 -20.52
CA ARG A 289 -9.42 -6.84 -21.89
C ARG A 289 -8.09 -6.62 -22.58
N ALA A 290 -7.54 -5.40 -22.48
CA ALA A 290 -6.27 -5.05 -23.09
C ALA A 290 -5.12 -5.90 -22.54
N TYR A 291 -5.10 -6.16 -21.23
CA TYR A 291 -4.15 -7.10 -20.63
C TYR A 291 -4.24 -8.50 -21.21
N ARG A 292 -5.46 -9.04 -21.42
CA ARG A 292 -5.62 -10.37 -22.02
C ARG A 292 -5.10 -10.43 -23.46
N ALA A 293 -5.33 -9.37 -24.24
CA ALA A 293 -4.79 -9.27 -25.59
C ALA A 293 -3.25 -9.25 -25.57
N TRP A 294 -2.66 -8.37 -24.76
CA TRP A 294 -1.20 -8.29 -24.59
C TRP A 294 -0.60 -9.61 -24.09
N SER A 295 -1.20 -10.26 -23.10
CA SER A 295 -0.70 -11.53 -22.55
C SER A 295 -0.76 -12.66 -23.58
N ALA A 296 -1.58 -12.55 -24.62
CA ALA A 296 -1.70 -13.56 -25.68
C ALA A 296 -0.80 -13.27 -26.88
N SER A 297 -0.62 -12.00 -27.26
CA SER A 297 0.13 -11.62 -28.47
C SER A 297 1.52 -11.02 -28.20
N GLY A 298 1.76 -10.52 -26.99
CA GLY A 298 2.91 -9.67 -26.64
C GLY A 298 2.81 -8.24 -27.17
N GLU A 299 1.78 -7.90 -27.94
CA GLU A 299 1.62 -6.57 -28.54
C GLU A 299 1.08 -5.56 -27.53
N THR A 300 1.74 -4.41 -27.43
CA THR A 300 1.42 -3.38 -26.42
C THR A 300 0.34 -2.39 -26.85
N GLY A 301 -0.06 -2.38 -28.12
CA GLY A 301 -0.95 -1.36 -28.69
C GLY A 301 -2.27 -1.20 -27.92
N ALA A 302 -3.00 -2.30 -27.73
CA ALA A 302 -4.26 -2.28 -27.00
C ALA A 302 -4.12 -1.83 -25.53
N LEU A 303 -2.99 -2.15 -24.88
CA LEU A 303 -2.70 -1.67 -23.53
C LEU A 303 -2.43 -0.16 -23.51
N LEU A 304 -1.59 0.34 -24.41
CA LEU A 304 -1.27 1.77 -24.52
C LEU A 304 -2.54 2.60 -24.76
N GLU A 305 -3.38 2.19 -25.71
CA GLU A 305 -4.65 2.86 -26.00
C GLU A 305 -5.57 2.89 -24.77
N ALA A 306 -5.70 1.76 -24.06
CA ALA A 306 -6.52 1.69 -22.86
C ALA A 306 -5.99 2.59 -21.73
N ILE A 307 -4.67 2.69 -21.59
CA ILE A 307 -4.00 3.53 -20.58
C ILE A 307 -4.20 5.01 -20.89
N GLU A 308 -3.99 5.42 -22.13
CA GLU A 308 -4.15 6.82 -22.56
C GLU A 308 -5.61 7.29 -22.42
N ALA A 309 -6.55 6.47 -22.91
CA ALA A 309 -7.98 6.74 -22.74
C ALA A 309 -8.39 6.74 -21.26
N GLY A 310 -7.80 5.82 -20.47
CA GLY A 310 -8.01 5.71 -19.02
C GLY A 310 -7.58 6.98 -18.27
N ALA A 311 -6.40 7.54 -18.57
CA ALA A 311 -5.91 8.75 -17.92
C ALA A 311 -6.91 9.92 -18.08
N ALA A 312 -7.41 10.13 -19.30
CA ALA A 312 -8.40 11.17 -19.58
C ALA A 312 -9.75 10.88 -18.88
N HIS A 313 -10.21 9.63 -18.95
CA HIS A 313 -11.49 9.20 -18.39
C HIS A 313 -11.51 9.33 -16.86
N TRP A 314 -10.51 8.79 -16.16
CA TRP A 314 -10.49 8.77 -14.69
C TRP A 314 -10.30 10.17 -14.10
N LEU A 315 -9.57 11.05 -14.79
CA LEU A 315 -9.50 12.46 -14.40
C LEU A 315 -10.87 13.13 -14.50
N ALA A 316 -11.64 12.86 -15.56
CA ALA A 316 -12.99 13.37 -15.71
C ALA A 316 -13.94 12.83 -14.63
N GLN A 317 -13.86 11.53 -14.29
CA GLN A 317 -14.67 10.95 -13.21
C GLN A 317 -14.30 11.51 -11.84
N ALA A 318 -13.02 11.65 -11.53
CA ALA A 318 -12.56 12.25 -10.27
C ALA A 318 -13.06 13.71 -10.11
N ARG A 319 -13.00 14.51 -11.18
CA ARG A 319 -13.56 15.87 -11.19
C ARG A 319 -15.07 15.89 -11.04
N ARG A 320 -15.77 14.91 -11.62
CA ARG A 320 -17.22 14.76 -11.45
C ARG A 320 -17.58 14.43 -10.01
N ILE A 321 -16.84 13.53 -9.35
CA ILE A 321 -17.01 13.21 -7.93
C ILE A 321 -16.87 14.48 -7.09
N LEU A 322 -15.82 15.28 -7.31
CA LEU A 322 -15.61 16.56 -6.62
C LEU A 322 -16.78 17.53 -6.81
N ALA A 323 -17.27 17.67 -8.05
CA ALA A 323 -18.37 18.57 -8.38
C ALA A 323 -19.67 18.15 -7.68
N LEU A 324 -19.99 16.85 -7.68
CA LEU A 324 -21.18 16.31 -7.00
C LEU A 324 -21.11 16.51 -5.49
N HIS A 325 -19.95 16.23 -4.89
CA HIS A 325 -19.74 16.47 -3.45
C HIS A 325 -19.91 17.96 -3.09
N ALA A 326 -19.36 18.87 -3.90
CA ALA A 326 -19.50 20.31 -3.68
C ALA A 326 -20.95 20.81 -3.79
N ALA A 327 -21.78 20.14 -4.60
CA ALA A 327 -23.20 20.46 -4.76
C ALA A 327 -24.09 19.96 -3.60
N GLY A 328 -23.55 19.16 -2.67
CA GLY A 328 -24.32 18.54 -1.58
C GLY A 328 -25.17 17.35 -2.02
N ASP A 329 -25.09 16.96 -3.29
CA ASP A 329 -25.75 15.76 -3.80
C ASP A 329 -24.93 14.55 -3.34
N GLY A 330 -25.47 13.79 -2.37
CA GLY A 330 -24.93 12.51 -1.89
C GLY A 330 -24.87 11.39 -2.95
N ALA A 331 -24.67 11.72 -4.22
CA ALA A 331 -24.79 10.86 -5.38
C ALA A 331 -23.47 10.17 -5.72
N ILE A 332 -22.90 9.42 -4.77
CA ILE A 332 -21.97 8.34 -5.15
C ILE A 332 -22.73 7.16 -5.76
N ALA A 333 -24.05 7.11 -5.56
CA ALA A 333 -24.95 6.19 -6.27
C ALA A 333 -24.93 6.35 -7.80
N ALA A 334 -24.59 7.54 -8.33
CA ALA A 334 -24.61 7.80 -9.77
C ALA A 334 -23.41 7.19 -10.54
N LEU A 335 -22.33 6.80 -9.84
CA LEU A 335 -21.13 6.24 -10.49
C LEU A 335 -21.22 4.72 -10.70
N GLY A 336 -22.11 4.04 -9.99
CA GLY A 336 -22.42 2.62 -10.21
C GLY A 336 -23.50 2.35 -11.27
N ALA A 337 -24.15 3.39 -11.80
CA ALA A 337 -25.28 3.28 -12.73
C ALA A 337 -24.95 3.72 -14.18
N GLY A 338 -23.73 4.16 -14.44
CA GLY A 338 -23.29 4.40 -15.81
C GLY A 338 -22.88 3.08 -16.45
N GLU A 339 -23.66 2.59 -17.41
CA GLU A 339 -23.13 1.64 -18.39
C GLU A 339 -21.79 2.19 -18.92
N PRO A 340 -20.74 1.36 -19.06
CA PRO A 340 -19.54 1.79 -19.76
C PRO A 340 -19.99 2.30 -21.14
N PRO A 341 -19.46 3.43 -21.64
CA PRO A 341 -19.77 3.85 -22.99
C PRO A 341 -19.54 2.64 -23.90
N ALA A 342 -20.57 2.26 -24.64
CA ALA A 342 -20.43 1.29 -25.72
C ALA A 342 -19.37 1.88 -26.64
N ILE A 343 -18.14 1.35 -26.53
CA ILE A 343 -17.14 1.55 -27.56
C ILE A 343 -17.74 0.81 -28.75
N ALA A 344 -18.25 1.60 -29.70
CA ALA A 344 -18.69 1.09 -30.98
C ALA A 344 -17.58 0.19 -31.55
N LEU A 345 -17.97 -1.01 -31.97
CA LEU A 345 -17.13 -2.03 -32.59
C LEU A 345 -16.26 -1.47 -33.72
#